data_AF-A0A8T5IRF1-F1
#
_entry.id   AF-A0A8T5IRF1-F1
#
_cell.length_a   1.000
_cell.length_b   1.000
_cell.length_c   1.000
_cell.angle_alpha   90.00
_cell.angle_beta   90.00
_cell.angle_gamma   90.00
#
_symmetry.space_group_name_H-M   'P 1'
#
loop_
_entity.id
_entity.type
_entity.pdbx_description
1 polymer ?
#
loop_
_entity_poly.entity_id
_entity_poly.type
_entity_poly.pdbx_seq_one_letter_code
_entity_poly.pdbx_strand_id
1 'polypeptide(L)'
;MKSIKKLFYSEIIIFVLIFSYFLISFKYDLARVYFLILAILGLTFLILGIILTIKAKKEKGNLRIFLMISGISAIAPFLGTILHNLFYGLAIAFQNFKFFFEALHVTFFIISLIVAPILFIIGILGTIIEFNKNSN
;
A
#
# COMPACT_ATOMS: atom_id res chain seq x y z
N MET A 1 20.86 -0.92 -9.40
CA MET A 1 20.23 -2.26 -9.51
C MET A 1 20.16 -3.07 -8.21
N LYS A 2 21.26 -3.60 -7.64
CA LYS A 2 21.20 -4.56 -6.48
C LYS A 2 20.42 -4.02 -5.26
N SER A 3 20.58 -2.74 -4.92
CA SER A 3 19.85 -2.11 -3.80
C SER A 3 18.35 -1.97 -4.04
N ILE A 4 17.92 -1.69 -5.28
CA ILE A 4 16.50 -1.56 -5.62
C ILE A 4 15.81 -2.93 -5.61
N LYS A 5 16.46 -3.97 -6.16
CA LYS A 5 15.96 -5.34 -6.09
C LYS A 5 15.70 -5.78 -4.64
N LYS A 6 16.65 -5.53 -3.72
CA LYS A 6 16.48 -5.83 -2.29
C LYS A 6 15.26 -5.12 -1.69
N LEU A 7 15.14 -3.81 -1.90
CA LEU A 7 14.01 -3.03 -1.39
C LEU A 7 12.67 -3.56 -1.91
N PHE A 8 12.58 -3.78 -3.22
CA PHE A 8 11.39 -4.29 -3.88
C PHE A 8 10.96 -5.67 -3.33
N TYR A 9 11.90 -6.61 -3.20
CA TYR A 9 11.57 -7.93 -2.63
C TYR A 9 11.21 -7.86 -1.14
N SER A 10 11.84 -6.96 -0.36
CA SER A 10 11.41 -6.72 1.02
C SER A 10 9.97 -6.19 1.09
N GLU A 11 9.59 -5.30 0.18
CA GLU A 11 8.23 -4.76 0.08
C GLU A 11 7.21 -5.86 -0.24
N ILE A 12 7.54 -6.79 -1.15
CA ILE A 12 6.72 -7.98 -1.44
C ILE A 12 6.51 -8.85 -0.20
N ILE A 13 7.59 -9.15 0.53
CA ILE A 13 7.52 -9.99 1.74
C ILE A 13 6.57 -9.36 2.76
N ILE A 14 6.71 -8.05 3.01
CA ILE A 14 5.86 -7.34 3.95
C ILE A 14 4.41 -7.31 3.49
N PHE A 15 4.16 -7.07 2.20
CA PHE A 15 2.80 -7.13 1.64
C PHE A 15 2.15 -8.50 1.87
N VAL A 16 2.87 -9.59 1.61
CA VAL A 16 2.36 -10.95 1.84
C VAL A 16 2.04 -11.19 3.32
N LEU A 17 2.92 -10.74 4.23
CA LEU A 17 2.67 -10.84 5.67
C LEU A 17 1.41 -10.06 6.09
N ILE A 18 1.27 -8.81 5.64
CA ILE A 18 0.07 -7.98 5.90
C ILE A 18 -1.17 -8.65 5.31
N PHE A 19 -1.13 -9.11 4.07
CA PHE A 19 -2.27 -9.71 3.40
C PHE A 19 -2.69 -11.01 4.09
N SER A 20 -1.73 -11.85 4.50
CA SER A 20 -2.01 -13.10 5.20
C SER A 20 -2.71 -12.89 6.55
N TYR A 21 -2.41 -11.80 7.26
CA TYR A 21 -3.12 -11.45 8.50
C TYR A 21 -4.63 -11.31 8.27
N PHE A 22 -5.07 -10.72 7.16
CA PHE A 22 -6.48 -10.55 6.85
C PHE A 22 -7.18 -11.83 6.37
N LEU A 23 -6.42 -12.86 5.97
CA LEU A 23 -6.98 -14.16 5.55
C LEU A 23 -7.18 -15.11 6.73
N ILE A 24 -6.53 -14.87 7.86
CA ILE A 24 -6.57 -15.76 9.02
C ILE A 24 -7.58 -15.23 10.04
N SER A 25 -8.48 -16.11 10.48
CA SER A 25 -9.39 -15.81 11.59
C SER A 25 -8.68 -16.07 12.92
N PHE A 26 -8.35 -15.00 13.65
CA PHE A 26 -7.74 -15.08 14.97
C PHE A 26 -8.79 -15.05 16.09
N LYS A 27 -8.51 -15.72 17.22
CA LYS A 27 -9.23 -15.48 18.47
C LYS A 27 -9.00 -14.02 18.92
N TYR A 28 -9.99 -13.41 19.58
CA TYR A 28 -9.99 -11.99 19.93
C TYR A 28 -8.71 -11.52 20.65
N ASP A 29 -8.24 -12.26 21.66
CA ASP A 29 -7.07 -11.87 22.44
C ASP A 29 -5.78 -11.87 21.60
N LEU A 30 -5.65 -12.86 20.70
CA LEU A 30 -4.52 -12.96 19.77
C LEU A 30 -4.57 -11.85 18.71
N ALA A 31 -5.76 -11.53 18.20
CA ALA A 31 -5.95 -10.46 17.22
C ALA A 31 -5.42 -9.11 17.75
N ARG A 32 -5.65 -8.80 19.03
CA ARG A 32 -5.15 -7.56 19.65
C ARG A 32 -3.61 -7.49 19.68
N VAL A 33 -2.94 -8.60 20.01
CA VAL A 33 -1.47 -8.66 20.04
C VAL A 33 -0.91 -8.54 18.62
N TYR A 34 -1.47 -9.30 17.67
CA TYR A 34 -1.03 -9.27 16.29
C TYR A 34 -1.35 -7.94 15.58
N PHE A 35 -2.32 -7.17 16.06
CA PHE A 35 -2.61 -5.84 15.53
C PHE A 35 -1.41 -4.87 15.68
N LEU A 36 -0.68 -4.92 16.79
CA LEU A 36 0.55 -4.12 16.96
C LEU A 36 1.62 -4.50 15.93
N ILE A 37 1.77 -5.80 15.68
CA ILE A 37 2.69 -6.32 14.66
C ILE A 37 2.24 -5.85 13.27
N LEU A 38 0.94 -5.92 12.97
CA LEU A 38 0.37 -5.42 11.73
C LEU A 38 0.63 -3.92 11.54
N ALA A 39 0.49 -3.11 12.59
CA ALA A 39 0.75 -1.68 12.53
C ALA A 39 2.23 -1.39 12.21
N ILE A 40 3.17 -2.13 12.82
CA ILE A 40 4.60 -2.02 12.53
C ILE A 40 4.90 -2.45 11.09
N LEU A 41 4.31 -3.55 10.63
CA LEU A 41 4.45 -4.02 9.24
C LEU A 41 3.90 -2.97 8.26
N GLY A 42 2.73 -2.40 8.53
CA GLY A 42 2.11 -1.35 7.73
C GLY A 42 2.96 -0.08 7.65
N LEU A 43 3.54 0.35 8.77
CA LEU A 43 4.47 1.49 8.79
C LEU A 43 5.76 1.18 8.01
N THR A 44 6.28 -0.04 8.14
CA THR A 44 7.46 -0.48 7.39
C THR A 44 7.15 -0.52 5.88
N PHE A 45 5.98 -1.02 5.50
CA PHE A 45 5.49 -1.04 4.12
C PHE A 45 5.42 0.37 3.53
N LEU A 46 4.86 1.33 4.26
CA LEU A 46 4.83 2.73 3.89
C LEU A 46 6.24 3.29 3.64
N ILE A 47 7.16 3.09 4.59
CA ILE A 47 8.53 3.61 4.49
C ILE A 47 9.25 3.02 3.28
N LEU A 48 9.12 1.70 3.06
CA LEU A 48 9.69 1.04 1.90
C LEU A 48 9.08 1.59 0.60
N GLY A 49 7.76 1.77 0.53
CA GLY A 49 7.08 2.33 -0.64
C GLY A 49 7.53 3.74 -0.98
N ILE A 50 7.76 4.61 0.03
CA ILE A 50 8.34 5.96 -0.16
C ILE A 50 9.75 5.84 -0.74
N ILE A 51 10.62 5.02 -0.13
CA ILE A 51 11.99 4.85 -0.58
C ILE A 51 12.03 4.28 -2.01
N LEU A 52 11.18 3.29 -2.32
CA LEU A 52 11.09 2.70 -3.65
C LEU A 52 10.63 3.74 -4.67
N THR A 53 9.60 4.51 -4.36
CA THR A 53 9.08 5.59 -5.23
C THR A 53 10.16 6.64 -5.54
N ILE A 54 10.94 7.04 -4.54
CA ILE A 54 12.04 7.99 -4.73
C ILE A 54 13.14 7.38 -5.60
N LYS A 55 13.53 6.13 -5.36
CA LYS A 55 14.56 5.45 -6.14
C LYS A 55 14.12 5.16 -7.58
N ALA A 56 12.84 4.88 -7.79
CA ALA A 56 12.27 4.63 -9.12
C ALA A 56 12.48 5.81 -10.08
N LYS A 57 12.56 7.05 -9.58
CA LYS A 57 12.85 8.24 -10.39
C LYS A 57 14.19 8.18 -11.14
N LYS A 58 15.14 7.37 -10.66
CA LYS A 58 16.46 7.21 -11.30
C LYS A 58 16.46 6.17 -12.42
N GLU A 59 15.42 5.33 -12.48
CA GLU A 59 15.24 4.33 -13.52
C GLU A 59 14.54 4.95 -14.74
N LYS A 60 14.56 4.25 -15.88
CA LYS A 60 13.95 4.72 -17.14
C LYS A 60 12.99 3.67 -17.71
N GLY A 61 12.15 4.10 -18.64
CA GLY A 61 11.22 3.23 -19.36
C GLY A 61 10.19 2.54 -18.45
N ASN A 62 9.80 1.34 -18.84
CA ASN A 62 8.75 0.55 -18.17
C ASN A 62 9.13 0.17 -16.74
N LEU A 63 10.41 -0.10 -16.47
CA LEU A 63 10.88 -0.41 -15.13
C LEU A 63 10.56 0.72 -14.13
N ARG A 64 10.78 1.98 -14.52
CA ARG A 64 10.41 3.13 -13.68
C ARG A 64 8.91 3.14 -13.39
N ILE A 65 8.08 2.91 -14.40
CA ILE A 65 6.62 2.95 -14.26
C ILE A 65 6.15 1.90 -13.25
N PHE A 66 6.58 0.65 -13.40
CA PHE A 66 6.14 -0.43 -12.51
C PHE A 66 6.69 -0.30 -11.08
N LEU A 67 7.92 0.22 -10.92
CA LEU A 67 8.45 0.55 -9.60
C LEU A 67 7.67 1.70 -8.93
N MET A 68 7.26 2.72 -9.69
CA MET A 68 6.41 3.79 -9.18
C MET A 68 5.02 3.27 -8.80
N ILE A 69 4.41 2.43 -9.63
CA ILE A 69 3.12 1.81 -9.32
C ILE A 69 3.23 1.01 -8.02
N SER A 70 4.27 0.20 -7.86
CA SER A 70 4.50 -0.59 -6.63
C SER A 70 4.62 0.32 -5.41
N GLY A 71 5.55 1.28 -5.43
CA GLY A 71 5.79 2.14 -4.27
C GLY A 71 4.59 3.04 -3.92
N ILE A 72 3.90 3.61 -4.90
CA ILE A 72 2.70 4.44 -4.67
C ILE A 72 1.56 3.58 -4.09
N SER A 73 1.41 2.36 -4.59
CA SER A 73 0.39 1.43 -4.08
C SER A 73 0.69 0.96 -2.66
N ALA A 74 1.94 0.98 -2.21
CA ALA A 74 2.28 0.73 -0.81
C ALA A 74 2.00 1.93 0.11
N ILE A 75 2.10 3.15 -0.41
CA ILE A 75 1.77 4.39 0.32
C ILE A 75 0.27 4.58 0.46
N ALA A 76 -0.49 4.24 -0.58
CA ALA A 76 -1.91 4.54 -0.70
C ALA A 76 -2.80 3.99 0.43
N PRO A 77 -2.62 2.76 0.95
CA PRO A 77 -3.45 2.24 2.05
C PRO A 77 -3.31 3.06 3.33
N PHE A 78 -2.09 3.53 3.64
CA PHE A 78 -1.85 4.35 4.82
C PHE A 78 -2.52 5.73 4.68
N LEU A 79 -2.27 6.42 3.56
CA LEU A 79 -2.88 7.73 3.29
C LEU A 79 -4.41 7.63 3.20
N GLY A 80 -4.92 6.64 2.50
CA GLY A 80 -6.35 6.45 2.34
C GLY A 80 -7.03 6.04 3.65
N THR A 81 -6.36 5.31 4.55
CA THR A 81 -6.91 5.06 5.90
C THR A 81 -7.00 6.35 6.72
N ILE A 82 -5.98 7.22 6.66
CA ILE A 82 -6.04 8.53 7.33
C ILE A 82 -7.17 9.38 6.77
N LEU A 83 -7.25 9.47 5.44
CA LEU A 83 -8.27 10.28 4.75
C LEU A 83 -9.67 9.72 4.97
N HIS A 84 -9.85 8.39 4.96
CA HIS A 84 -11.11 7.75 5.32
C HIS A 84 -11.60 8.19 6.69
N ASN A 85 -10.75 8.08 7.73
CA ASN A 85 -11.13 8.45 9.08
C ASN A 85 -11.38 9.96 9.22
N LEU A 86 -10.59 10.80 8.55
CA LEU A 86 -10.78 12.24 8.53
C LEU A 86 -12.15 12.62 7.93
N PHE A 87 -12.46 12.13 6.72
CA PHE A 87 -13.72 12.45 6.07
C PHE A 87 -14.92 11.82 6.76
N TYR A 88 -14.76 10.65 7.37
CA TYR A 88 -15.79 10.05 8.22
C TYR A 88 -16.12 10.96 9.42
N GLY A 89 -15.10 11.46 10.13
CA GLY A 89 -15.30 12.42 11.22
C GLY A 89 -15.96 13.72 10.76
N LEU A 90 -15.55 14.24 9.59
CA LEU A 90 -16.16 15.44 9.00
C LEU A 90 -17.62 15.22 8.60
N ALA A 91 -17.99 14.04 8.11
CA ALA A 91 -19.38 13.70 7.79
C ALA A 91 -20.28 13.73 9.03
N ILE A 92 -19.75 13.33 10.19
CA ILE A 92 -20.45 13.42 11.48
C ILE A 92 -20.58 14.89 11.93
N ALA A 93 -19.49 15.65 11.86
CA ALA A 93 -19.43 17.02 12.36
C ALA A 93 -20.22 18.03 11.50
N PHE A 94 -20.25 17.86 10.18
CA PHE A 94 -20.81 18.83 9.24
C PHE A 94 -21.99 18.24 8.44
N GLN A 95 -23.17 18.17 9.07
CA GLN A 95 -24.37 17.57 8.47
C GLN A 95 -24.77 18.18 7.12
N ASN A 96 -24.55 19.50 6.92
CA ASN A 96 -24.86 20.19 5.66
C ASN A 96 -23.99 19.72 4.46
N PHE A 97 -22.82 19.14 4.73
CA PHE A 97 -21.90 18.59 3.71
C PHE A 97 -21.75 17.08 3.82
N LYS A 98 -22.64 16.41 4.57
CA LYS A 98 -22.56 14.98 4.88
C LYS A 98 -22.37 14.13 3.63
N PHE A 99 -23.20 14.34 2.60
CA PHE A 99 -23.12 13.55 1.35
C PHE A 99 -21.74 13.63 0.67
N PHE A 100 -21.12 14.82 0.67
CA PHE A 100 -19.79 15.01 0.09
C PHE A 100 -18.72 14.27 0.88
N PHE A 101 -18.73 14.38 2.21
CA PHE A 101 -17.77 13.69 3.07
C PHE A 101 -17.99 12.17 3.11
N GLU A 102 -19.25 11.72 3.00
CA GLU A 102 -19.61 10.30 2.86
C GLU A 102 -18.98 9.70 1.60
N ALA A 103 -19.18 10.35 0.46
CA ALA A 103 -18.58 9.92 -0.80
C ALA A 103 -17.05 9.84 -0.70
N LEU A 104 -16.41 10.84 -0.08
CA LEU A 104 -14.95 10.86 0.07
C LEU A 104 -14.44 9.74 0.97
N HIS A 105 -15.00 9.55 2.17
CA HIS A 105 -14.46 8.51 3.06
C HIS A 105 -14.66 7.11 2.47
N VAL A 106 -15.78 6.85 1.78
CA VAL A 106 -16.01 5.58 1.08
C VAL A 106 -14.99 5.40 -0.05
N THR A 107 -14.72 6.46 -0.82
CA THR A 107 -13.73 6.41 -1.90
C THR A 107 -12.34 6.07 -1.38
N PHE A 108 -11.87 6.73 -0.32
CA PHE A 108 -10.55 6.44 0.25
C PHE A 108 -10.47 5.05 0.89
N PHE A 109 -11.57 4.54 1.42
CA PHE A 109 -11.66 3.16 1.89
C PHE A 109 -11.48 2.16 0.75
N ILE A 110 -12.22 2.34 -0.35
CA ILE A 110 -12.11 1.48 -1.54
C ILE A 110 -10.70 1.54 -2.13
N ILE A 111 -10.10 2.74 -2.21
CA ILE A 111 -8.73 2.91 -2.68
C ILE A 111 -7.75 2.11 -1.82
N SER A 112 -7.87 2.23 -0.49
CA SER A 112 -6.96 1.58 0.45
C SER A 112 -7.09 0.07 0.44
N LEU A 113 -8.33 -0.43 0.44
CA LEU A 113 -8.63 -1.84 0.64
C LEU A 113 -8.57 -2.65 -0.66
N ILE A 114 -8.93 -2.05 -1.79
CA ILE A 114 -9.11 -2.78 -3.06
C ILE A 114 -8.13 -2.29 -4.12
N VAL A 115 -8.17 -0.99 -4.45
CA VAL A 115 -7.42 -0.47 -5.60
C VAL A 115 -5.92 -0.58 -5.38
N ALA A 116 -5.43 -0.17 -4.20
CA ALA A 116 -4.01 -0.19 -3.90
C ALA A 116 -3.41 -1.61 -3.89
N PRO A 117 -4.01 -2.63 -3.23
CA PRO A 117 -3.50 -4.01 -3.34
C PRO A 117 -3.45 -4.55 -4.77
N ILE A 118 -4.47 -4.27 -5.60
CA ILE A 118 -4.50 -4.71 -7.01
C ILE A 118 -3.37 -4.04 -7.79
N LEU A 119 -3.23 -2.71 -7.67
CA LEU A 119 -2.16 -1.98 -8.34
C LEU A 119 -0.77 -2.41 -7.85
N PHE A 120 -0.63 -2.76 -6.57
CA PHE A 120 0.61 -3.30 -6.02
C PHE A 120 0.99 -4.61 -6.71
N ILE A 121 0.04 -5.54 -6.88
CA ILE A 121 0.27 -6.81 -7.62
C ILE A 121 0.68 -6.53 -9.07
N ILE A 122 0.00 -5.61 -9.77
CA ILE A 122 0.35 -5.21 -11.14
C ILE A 122 1.78 -4.65 -11.18
N GLY A 123 2.13 -3.79 -10.22
CA GLY A 123 3.47 -3.23 -10.07
C GLY A 123 4.54 -4.30 -9.85
N ILE A 124 4.23 -5.32 -9.04
CA ILE A 124 5.13 -6.46 -8.81
C ILE A 124 5.41 -7.21 -10.11
N LEU A 125 4.34 -7.65 -10.80
CA LEU A 125 4.47 -8.47 -12.00
C LEU A 125 5.26 -7.72 -13.08
N GLY A 126 4.92 -6.45 -13.32
CA GLY A 126 5.62 -5.63 -14.29
C GLY A 126 7.10 -5.41 -13.94
N THR A 127 7.41 -5.17 -12.66
CA THR A 127 8.79 -4.99 -12.21
C THR A 127 9.62 -6.26 -12.37
N ILE A 128 9.07 -7.44 -12.06
CA ILE A 128 9.75 -8.74 -12.23
C ILE A 128 10.08 -8.99 -13.69
N ILE A 129 9.10 -8.77 -14.59
CA ILE A 129 9.28 -8.94 -16.04
C ILE A 129 10.41 -8.03 -16.54
N GLU A 130 10.42 -6.76 -16.15
CA GLU A 130 11.43 -5.80 -16.58
C GLU A 130 12.82 -6.07 -15.97
N PHE A 131 12.91 -6.60 -14.74
CA PHE A 131 14.19 -7.04 -14.19
C PHE A 131 14.79 -8.22 -14.94
N ASN A 132 13.96 -9.14 -15.42
CA ASN A 132 14.42 -10.31 -16.18
C ASN A 132 14.88 -9.90 -17.58
N LYS A 133 14.15 -9.01 -18.26
CA LYS A 133 14.56 -8.48 -19.57
C LYS A 133 15.91 -7.76 -19.53
N ASN A 134 16.17 -6.98 -18.48
CA ASN A 134 17.42 -6.21 -18.35
C ASN A 134 18.60 -7.01 -17.75
N SER A 135 18.40 -8.29 -17.41
CA SER A 135 19.47 -9.16 -16.89
C SER A 135 20.05 -10.09 -17.98
N ASN A 136 19.41 -10.16 -19.15
CA ASN A 136 19.88 -10.81 -20.37
C ASN A 136 20.46 -9.76 -21.33
#